data_AF-A0A9D6ZUX3-F1
#
_entry.id   AF-A0A9D6ZUX3-F1
#
_cell.length_a   1.000
_cell.length_b   1.000
_cell.length_c   1.000
_cell.angle_alpha   90.00
_cell.angle_beta   90.00
_cell.angle_gamma   90.00
#
_symmetry.space_group_name_H-M   'P 1'
#
loop_
_entity.id
_entity.type
_entity.pdbx_description
1 polymer ?
#
loop_
_entity_poly.entity_id
_entity_poly.type
_entity_poly.pdbx_seq_one_letter_code
_entity_poly.pdbx_strand_id
1 'polypeptide(L)'
;MNTRITTMLLLGVWLTALPAVQAADAVDPCKSPEPPASCRQAPPWFDPTRVRLELSDREGGPHSVWDYAIQDPGNLAITLDDSTHGGPAHGRMMLVAGRFLVTKDIPLEKKHEREPLVVATLHFQLLVQLLKAAFPEGPQSVTKEQTVEVTNDKQPIAVGTFAGSHLFTPPWKLKAKAARADEHTVDYQLDFTFHAEAAPETEYFMKLRGQWTKDAQPATIADDTSVEGWTMHYVGGNPRAFESGVILEYGAQRRQGGLKTVGALRAAARAESEKLAQPPAQQAPAAASPKP
;
A
#
# COMPACT_ATOMS: atom_id res chain seq x y z
N MET A 1 28.71 -24.60 -9.70
CA MET A 1 27.41 -24.75 -10.40
C MET A 1 26.40 -23.92 -9.61
N ASN A 2 26.14 -22.70 -10.07
CA ASN A 2 25.25 -21.77 -9.36
C ASN A 2 23.85 -21.85 -9.99
N THR A 3 22.96 -22.57 -9.32
CA THR A 3 21.55 -22.64 -9.70
C THR A 3 20.86 -21.37 -9.20
N ARG A 4 20.72 -20.36 -10.07
CA ARG A 4 19.83 -19.23 -9.83
C ARG A 4 18.39 -19.75 -9.92
N ILE A 5 17.71 -19.85 -8.78
CA ILE A 5 16.28 -20.14 -8.72
C ILE A 5 15.56 -18.85 -9.08
N THR A 6 15.16 -18.74 -10.34
CA THR A 6 14.26 -17.71 -10.83
C THR A 6 12.85 -18.09 -10.38
N THR A 7 12.38 -17.53 -9.26
CA THR A 7 10.99 -17.71 -8.80
C THR A 7 10.07 -16.91 -9.72
N MET A 8 9.61 -17.56 -10.78
CA MET A 8 8.61 -17.05 -11.71
C MET A 8 7.23 -17.36 -11.13
N LEU A 9 6.60 -16.39 -10.46
CA LEU A 9 5.22 -16.49 -10.02
C LEU A 9 4.31 -16.25 -11.23
N LEU A 10 3.88 -17.34 -11.88
CA LEU A 10 2.90 -17.33 -12.95
C LEU A 10 1.50 -17.10 -12.35
N LEU A 11 0.96 -15.90 -12.55
CA LEU A 11 -0.42 -15.55 -12.26
C LEU A 11 -1.37 -16.22 -13.28
N GLY A 12 -1.90 -17.38 -12.92
CA GLY A 12 -3.03 -18.00 -13.61
C GLY A 12 -4.33 -17.71 -12.86
N VAL A 13 -5.14 -16.78 -13.35
CA VAL A 13 -6.50 -16.54 -12.83
C VAL A 13 -7.42 -17.64 -13.37
N TRP A 14 -7.85 -18.56 -12.51
CA TRP A 14 -8.94 -19.48 -12.80
C TRP A 14 -10.18 -19.06 -12.01
N LEU A 15 -11.25 -18.72 -12.73
CA LEU A 15 -12.55 -18.42 -12.14
C LEU A 15 -13.28 -19.73 -11.87
N THR A 16 -13.27 -20.21 -10.62
CA THR A 16 -14.13 -21.31 -10.19
C THR A 16 -15.33 -20.75 -9.42
N ALA A 17 -16.53 -21.17 -9.80
CA ALA A 17 -17.76 -20.80 -9.13
C ALA A 17 -17.89 -21.60 -7.82
N LEU A 18 -17.81 -20.91 -6.68
CA LEU A 18 -18.06 -21.45 -5.35
C LEU A 18 -19.57 -21.50 -5.05
N PRO A 19 -20.09 -22.54 -4.37
CA PRO A 19 -21.44 -22.54 -3.83
C PRO A 19 -21.54 -21.57 -2.64
N ALA A 20 -22.58 -20.74 -2.64
CA ALA A 20 -22.83 -19.76 -1.59
C ALA A 20 -23.25 -20.44 -0.28
N VAL A 21 -22.37 -20.42 0.71
CA VAL A 21 -22.74 -20.63 2.12
C VAL A 21 -23.36 -19.32 2.61
N GLN A 22 -24.65 -19.35 2.97
CA GLN A 22 -25.30 -18.22 3.65
C GLN A 22 -24.75 -18.13 5.08
N ALA A 23 -23.69 -17.32 5.25
CA ALA A 23 -23.35 -16.79 6.55
C ALA A 23 -24.47 -15.84 6.97
N ALA A 24 -25.05 -16.05 8.16
CA ALA A 24 -25.93 -15.06 8.77
C ALA A 24 -25.18 -13.73 8.86
N ASP A 25 -25.72 -12.69 8.23
CA ASP A 25 -25.15 -11.35 8.17
C ASP A 25 -25.05 -10.78 9.60
N ALA A 26 -23.91 -10.98 10.25
CA ALA A 26 -23.51 -10.10 11.33
C ALA A 26 -23.36 -8.71 10.72
N VAL A 27 -24.35 -7.85 10.96
CA VAL A 27 -24.33 -6.44 10.56
C VAL A 27 -23.05 -5.84 11.13
N ASP A 28 -22.10 -5.55 10.26
CA ASP A 28 -20.85 -4.90 10.62
C ASP A 28 -21.19 -3.53 11.22
N PRO A 29 -21.00 -3.34 12.54
CA PRO A 29 -21.38 -2.11 13.23
C PRO A 29 -20.61 -0.89 12.70
N CYS A 30 -19.50 -1.12 11.98
CA CYS A 30 -18.72 -0.06 11.33
C CYS A 30 -19.30 0.39 9.98
N LYS A 31 -20.32 -0.29 9.44
CA LYS A 31 -21.06 0.13 8.24
C LYS A 31 -22.34 0.92 8.54
N SER A 32 -22.59 1.25 9.81
CA SER A 32 -23.70 2.12 10.24
C SER A 32 -23.50 3.56 9.72
N PRO A 33 -24.57 4.32 9.41
CA PRO A 33 -24.48 5.75 9.08
C PRO A 33 -23.77 6.58 10.17
N GLU A 34 -23.89 6.13 11.43
CA GLU A 34 -23.11 6.64 12.56
C GLU A 34 -22.35 5.47 13.19
N PRO A 35 -21.14 5.16 12.71
CA PRO A 35 -20.34 4.10 13.28
C PRO A 35 -19.83 4.55 14.66
N PRO A 36 -19.79 3.65 15.67
CA PRO A 36 -19.29 3.97 17.00
C PRO A 36 -17.85 4.51 16.91
N ALA A 37 -17.43 5.32 17.89
CA ALA A 37 -16.09 5.94 17.86
C ALA A 37 -14.94 4.93 17.74
N SER A 38 -15.14 3.70 18.24
CA SER A 38 -14.23 2.56 18.08
C SER A 38 -14.02 2.12 16.64
N CYS A 39 -14.99 2.35 15.74
CA CYS A 39 -14.87 2.11 14.30
C CYS A 39 -14.13 3.24 13.57
N ARG A 40 -13.88 4.38 14.22
CA ARG A 40 -13.19 5.53 13.63
C ARG A 40 -11.70 5.57 13.99
N GLN A 41 -11.28 4.80 14.97
CA GLN A 41 -9.88 4.71 15.34
C GLN A 41 -9.21 3.65 14.46
N ALA A 42 -8.25 4.09 13.64
CA ALA A 42 -7.35 3.15 12.98
C ALA A 42 -6.75 2.25 14.06
N PRO A 43 -6.65 0.92 13.83
CA PRO A 43 -6.05 0.06 14.83
C PRO A 43 -4.64 0.59 15.16
N PRO A 44 -4.16 0.50 16.41
CA PRO A 44 -3.07 1.37 16.89
C PRO A 44 -1.77 1.36 16.05
N TRP A 45 -1.50 0.26 15.34
CA TRP A 45 -0.33 0.11 14.47
C TRP A 45 -0.49 0.73 13.05
N PHE A 46 -1.70 1.12 12.64
CA PHE A 46 -2.02 1.67 11.30
C PHE A 46 -1.82 3.18 11.16
N ASP A 47 -1.36 3.86 12.21
CA ASP A 47 -1.22 5.32 12.22
C ASP A 47 0.25 5.83 12.37
N PRO A 48 1.29 5.22 11.77
CA PRO A 48 2.65 5.78 11.85
C PRO A 48 2.81 7.08 11.07
N THR A 49 3.77 7.89 11.47
CA THR A 49 4.31 9.00 10.67
C THR A 49 5.55 8.60 9.88
N ARG A 50 6.32 7.63 10.39
CA ARG A 50 7.44 7.00 9.68
C ARG A 50 7.48 5.52 9.93
N VAL A 51 7.90 4.79 8.90
CA VAL A 51 8.23 3.37 9.01
C VAL A 51 9.51 3.12 8.26
N ARG A 52 10.42 2.34 8.84
CA ARG A 52 11.50 1.70 8.10
C ARG A 52 11.21 0.22 8.10
N LEU A 53 11.08 -0.38 6.92
CA LEU A 53 10.85 -1.80 6.74
C LEU A 53 11.96 -2.41 5.91
N GLU A 54 12.67 -3.36 6.49
CA GLU A 54 13.65 -4.18 5.80
C GLU A 54 13.14 -5.61 5.72
N LEU A 55 13.25 -6.18 4.52
CA LEU A 55 12.77 -7.50 4.17
C LEU A 55 13.94 -8.40 3.79
N SER A 56 14.02 -9.59 4.37
CA SER A 56 14.99 -10.61 3.99
C SER A 56 14.39 -12.01 4.02
N ASP A 57 15.06 -12.96 3.38
CA ASP A 57 14.74 -14.38 3.48
C ASP A 57 15.47 -15.05 4.67
N ARG A 58 15.53 -16.39 4.65
CA ARG A 58 16.20 -17.19 5.68
C ARG A 58 17.73 -17.08 5.63
N GLU A 59 18.30 -16.99 4.43
CA GLU A 59 19.75 -17.02 4.16
C GLU A 59 20.44 -15.70 4.53
N GLY A 60 19.69 -14.60 4.58
CA GLY A 60 20.11 -13.33 5.16
C GLY A 60 20.70 -12.34 4.15
N GLY A 61 20.53 -11.05 4.46
CA GLY A 61 20.77 -9.92 3.56
C GLY A 61 19.43 -9.25 3.20
N PRO A 62 19.25 -7.93 3.43
CA PRO A 62 18.01 -7.27 3.04
C PRO A 62 17.92 -7.30 1.51
N HIS A 63 16.83 -7.86 0.99
CA HIS A 63 16.55 -7.82 -0.43
C HIS A 63 15.67 -6.62 -0.79
N SER A 64 14.93 -6.08 0.18
CA SER A 64 14.21 -4.81 0.02
C SER A 64 14.24 -3.98 1.30
N VAL A 65 14.41 -2.67 1.16
CA VAL A 65 14.33 -1.68 2.22
C VAL A 65 13.38 -0.57 1.77
N TRP A 66 12.40 -0.26 2.58
CA TRP A 66 11.48 0.86 2.38
C TRP A 66 11.51 1.79 3.60
N ASP A 67 11.84 3.05 3.36
CA ASP A 67 11.70 4.13 4.34
C ASP A 67 10.48 4.98 3.96
N TYR A 68 9.40 4.85 4.72
CA TYR A 68 8.13 5.57 4.55
C TYR A 68 8.13 6.84 5.41
N ALA A 69 7.73 7.95 4.81
CA ALA A 69 7.29 9.17 5.49
C ALA A 69 5.82 9.40 5.14
N ILE A 70 4.95 9.30 6.13
CA ILE A 70 3.49 9.29 5.98
C ILE A 70 2.94 10.57 6.60
N GLN A 71 2.41 11.45 5.75
CA GLN A 71 1.73 12.66 6.21
C GLN A 71 0.25 12.37 6.44
N ASP A 72 -0.40 11.72 5.47
CA ASP A 72 -1.80 11.30 5.50
C ASP A 72 -2.05 10.20 4.43
N PRO A 73 -3.24 9.56 4.37
CA PRO A 73 -3.50 8.48 3.40
C PRO A 73 -3.32 8.85 1.93
N GLY A 74 -3.37 10.14 1.58
CA GLY A 74 -3.15 10.64 0.23
C GLY A 74 -1.75 11.20 0.00
N ASN A 75 -0.95 11.44 1.04
CA ASN A 75 0.36 12.07 0.95
C ASN A 75 1.40 11.24 1.71
N LEU A 76 2.24 10.53 0.95
CA LEU A 76 3.34 9.75 1.50
C LEU A 76 4.54 9.78 0.56
N ALA A 77 5.74 9.69 1.13
CA ALA A 77 7.00 9.54 0.41
C ALA A 77 7.65 8.21 0.82
N ILE A 78 8.24 7.51 -0.15
CA ILE A 78 8.96 6.26 0.07
C ILE A 78 10.31 6.37 -0.60
N THR A 79 11.37 6.12 0.17
CA THR A 79 12.67 5.76 -0.39
C THR A 79 12.75 4.25 -0.44
N LEU A 80 13.15 3.69 -1.58
CA LEU A 80 13.25 2.26 -1.76
C LEU A 80 14.65 1.87 -2.22
N ASP A 81 15.13 0.77 -1.67
CA ASP A 81 16.31 0.03 -2.11
C ASP A 81 15.91 -1.44 -2.21
N ASP A 82 15.66 -1.90 -3.42
CA ASP A 82 15.12 -3.22 -3.71
C ASP A 82 16.02 -3.94 -4.71
N SER A 83 16.29 -5.22 -4.46
CA SER A 83 17.07 -6.10 -5.31
C SER A 83 16.26 -7.29 -5.82
N THR A 84 14.96 -7.33 -5.48
CA THR A 84 14.02 -8.36 -5.92
C THR A 84 13.28 -7.87 -7.16
N HIS A 85 13.20 -8.70 -8.19
CA HIS A 85 12.44 -8.46 -9.43
C HIS A 85 13.04 -7.45 -10.44
N GLY A 86 13.82 -7.97 -11.39
CA GLY A 86 14.23 -7.23 -12.59
C GLY A 86 15.53 -6.44 -12.48
N GLY A 87 16.16 -6.43 -11.31
CA GLY A 87 17.45 -5.78 -11.05
C GLY A 87 17.38 -4.87 -9.82
N PRO A 88 18.51 -4.29 -9.38
CA PRO A 88 18.50 -3.34 -8.29
C PRO A 88 17.68 -2.09 -8.68
N ALA A 89 16.61 -1.83 -7.94
CA ALA A 89 15.85 -0.61 -7.98
C ALA A 89 16.21 0.23 -6.75
N HIS A 90 16.82 1.38 -6.97
CA HIS A 90 17.10 2.36 -5.92
C HIS A 90 16.47 3.68 -6.33
N GLY A 91 15.61 4.24 -5.50
CA GLY A 91 15.00 5.53 -5.85
C GLY A 91 13.95 6.00 -4.86
N ARG A 92 13.17 6.98 -5.31
CA ARG A 92 12.17 7.65 -4.48
C ARG A 92 10.84 7.72 -5.20
N MET A 93 9.76 7.54 -4.44
CA MET A 93 8.41 7.76 -4.92
C MET A 93 7.61 8.61 -3.93
N MET A 94 6.67 9.38 -4.43
CA MET A 94 5.68 10.08 -3.62
C MET A 94 4.29 9.83 -4.18
N LEU A 95 3.33 9.54 -3.30
CA LEU A 95 1.92 9.68 -3.58
C LEU A 95 1.49 11.07 -3.13
N VAL A 96 0.88 11.84 -4.01
CA VAL A 96 0.41 13.20 -3.74
C VAL A 96 -1.11 13.25 -3.94
N ALA A 97 -1.81 13.71 -2.91
CA ALA A 97 -3.27 13.79 -2.85
C ALA A 97 -4.01 12.49 -3.23
N GLY A 98 -3.39 11.32 -3.05
CA GLY A 98 -3.96 10.02 -3.41
C GLY A 98 -4.16 9.80 -4.91
N ARG A 99 -3.61 10.70 -5.74
CA ARG A 99 -3.91 10.77 -7.19
C ARG A 99 -2.70 10.83 -8.08
N PHE A 100 -1.57 11.33 -7.59
CA PHE A 100 -0.35 11.41 -8.39
C PHE A 100 0.74 10.55 -7.76
N LEU A 101 1.20 9.55 -8.50
CA LEU A 101 2.43 8.83 -8.20
C LEU A 101 3.55 9.50 -8.98
N VAL A 102 4.47 10.13 -8.27
CA VAL A 102 5.72 10.66 -8.85
C VAL A 102 6.89 9.79 -8.43
N THR A 103 7.76 9.44 -9.37
CA THR A 103 8.93 8.59 -9.13
C THR A 103 10.18 9.25 -9.65
N LYS A 104 11.30 9.01 -8.97
CA LYS A 104 12.62 9.47 -9.37
C LYS A 104 13.63 8.36 -9.15
N ASP A 105 14.43 8.12 -10.19
CA ASP A 105 15.47 7.09 -10.23
C ASP A 105 14.94 5.64 -10.10
N ILE A 106 13.61 5.44 -10.17
CA ILE A 106 12.98 4.11 -10.17
C ILE A 106 12.70 3.70 -11.63
N PRO A 107 13.28 2.59 -12.12
CA PRO A 107 12.92 2.05 -13.42
C PRO A 107 11.48 1.50 -13.36
N LEU A 108 10.58 2.08 -14.15
CA LEU A 108 9.20 1.63 -14.23
C LEU A 108 8.98 0.84 -15.51
N GLU A 109 8.51 -0.39 -15.38
CA GLU A 109 8.07 -1.19 -16.52
C GLU A 109 6.74 -0.65 -17.06
N LYS A 110 6.64 -0.59 -18.38
CA LYS A 110 5.43 -0.10 -19.07
C LYS A 110 4.24 -0.99 -18.71
N LYS A 111 3.10 -0.39 -18.35
CA LYS A 111 1.88 -1.03 -17.83
C LYS A 111 1.97 -1.54 -16.39
N HIS A 112 3.13 -1.44 -15.75
CA HIS A 112 3.40 -1.84 -14.37
C HIS A 112 3.83 -0.66 -13.51
N GLU A 113 3.52 0.58 -13.92
CA GLU A 113 4.03 1.80 -13.30
C GLU A 113 3.56 2.01 -11.86
N ARG A 114 2.50 1.28 -11.44
CA ARG A 114 1.97 1.28 -10.07
C ARG A 114 2.60 0.22 -9.18
N GLU A 115 3.20 -0.80 -9.76
CA GLU A 115 3.62 -2.00 -9.05
C GLU A 115 4.56 -1.70 -7.87
N PRO A 116 5.57 -0.81 -7.98
CA PRO A 116 6.41 -0.47 -6.83
C PRO A 116 5.63 0.10 -5.63
N LEU A 117 4.66 0.98 -5.88
CA LEU A 117 3.81 1.54 -4.81
C LEU A 117 2.91 0.44 -4.20
N VAL A 118 2.36 -0.43 -5.04
CA VAL A 118 1.48 -1.53 -4.61
C VAL A 118 2.25 -2.50 -3.73
N VAL A 119 3.42 -2.96 -4.17
CA VAL A 119 4.30 -3.86 -3.42
C VAL A 119 4.70 -3.23 -2.10
N ALA A 120 5.19 -1.99 -2.09
CA ALA A 120 5.57 -1.32 -0.85
C ALA A 120 4.38 -1.16 0.12
N THR A 121 3.17 -0.86 -0.38
CA THR A 121 1.98 -0.70 0.47
C THR A 121 1.50 -2.04 1.01
N LEU A 122 1.54 -3.12 0.22
CA LEU A 122 1.17 -4.47 0.67
C LEU A 122 2.10 -4.97 1.78
N HIS A 123 3.41 -4.75 1.66
CA HIS A 123 4.38 -5.10 2.70
C HIS A 123 4.22 -4.26 3.97
N PHE A 124 3.92 -2.97 3.85
CA PHE A 124 3.56 -2.14 5.01
C PHE A 124 2.31 -2.67 5.71
N GLN A 125 1.25 -3.01 4.98
CA GLN A 125 0.05 -3.59 5.57
C GLN A 125 0.34 -4.94 6.24
N LEU A 126 1.17 -5.79 5.63
CA LEU A 126 1.57 -7.06 6.22
C LEU A 126 2.28 -6.83 7.56
N LEU A 127 3.28 -5.94 7.59
CA LEU A 127 3.97 -5.55 8.81
C LEU A 127 2.98 -5.17 9.92
N VAL A 128 2.04 -4.29 9.60
CA VAL A 128 1.06 -3.78 10.58
C VAL A 128 0.13 -4.90 11.07
N GLN A 129 -0.29 -5.83 10.20
CA GLN A 129 -1.10 -6.99 10.61
C GLN A 129 -0.32 -7.93 11.54
N LEU A 130 0.96 -8.16 11.25
CA LEU A 130 1.83 -9.01 12.09
C LEU A 130 2.08 -8.35 13.46
N LEU A 131 2.34 -7.04 13.50
CA LEU A 131 2.48 -6.29 14.75
C LEU A 131 1.19 -6.31 15.57
N LYS A 132 0.03 -6.17 14.93
CA LYS A 132 -1.27 -6.30 15.60
C LYS A 132 -1.49 -7.70 16.15
N ALA A 133 -1.08 -8.75 15.44
CA ALA A 133 -1.21 -10.13 15.91
C ALA A 133 -0.33 -10.40 17.14
N ALA A 134 0.90 -9.87 17.16
CA ALA A 134 1.85 -10.05 18.26
C ALA A 134 1.59 -9.12 19.47
N PHE A 135 1.18 -7.87 19.21
CA PHE A 135 1.04 -6.80 20.19
C PHE A 135 -0.32 -6.08 19.99
N PRO A 136 -1.45 -6.72 20.32
CA PRO A 136 -2.78 -6.22 19.99
C PRO A 136 -3.14 -4.88 20.65
N GLU A 137 -2.57 -4.61 21.82
CA GLU A 137 -2.75 -3.36 22.57
C GLU A 137 -2.03 -2.15 21.93
N GLY A 138 -1.29 -2.37 20.84
CA GLY A 138 -0.69 -1.31 20.06
C GLY A 138 0.72 -0.91 20.47
N PRO A 139 1.32 0.07 19.77
CA PRO A 139 2.69 0.48 19.98
C PRO A 139 2.93 0.98 21.41
N GLN A 140 1.97 1.66 22.04
CA GLN A 140 2.09 2.20 23.40
C GLN A 140 2.29 1.12 24.48
N SER A 141 1.82 -0.11 24.24
CA SER A 141 2.00 -1.23 25.17
C SER A 141 3.44 -1.75 25.25
N VAL A 142 4.27 -1.44 24.27
CA VAL A 142 5.69 -1.85 24.22
C VAL A 142 6.52 -0.92 25.11
N THR A 143 6.52 -1.13 26.42
CA THR A 143 7.26 -0.26 27.38
C THR A 143 8.70 -0.72 27.65
N LYS A 144 9.00 -1.97 27.30
CA LYS A 144 10.30 -2.62 27.40
C LYS A 144 10.44 -3.62 26.26
N GLU A 145 11.61 -4.23 26.13
CA GLU A 145 11.77 -5.34 25.21
C GLU A 145 10.79 -6.48 25.53
N GLN A 146 10.06 -6.93 24.50
CA GLN A 146 9.08 -8.01 24.56
C GLN A 146 9.34 -8.98 23.40
N THR A 147 9.16 -10.27 23.65
CA THR A 147 9.20 -11.31 22.63
C THR A 147 7.96 -12.16 22.76
N VAL A 148 7.28 -12.40 21.64
CA VAL A 148 6.01 -13.13 21.56
C VAL A 148 6.10 -14.12 20.41
N GLU A 149 5.55 -15.31 20.61
CA GLU A 149 5.34 -16.29 19.54
C GLU A 149 3.84 -16.48 19.34
N VAL A 150 3.40 -16.37 18.08
CA VAL A 150 2.00 -16.51 17.68
C VAL A 150 1.92 -17.64 16.64
N THR A 151 0.98 -18.55 16.84
CA THR A 151 0.60 -19.55 15.85
C THR A 151 -0.88 -19.39 15.55
N ASN A 152 -1.27 -19.47 14.28
CA ASN A 152 -2.66 -19.43 13.87
C ASN A 152 -2.95 -20.46 12.78
N ASP A 153 -3.82 -21.40 13.11
CA ASP A 153 -4.19 -22.51 12.24
C ASP A 153 -5.53 -22.29 11.51
N LYS A 154 -6.16 -21.13 11.70
CA LYS A 154 -7.56 -20.92 11.26
C LYS A 154 -7.78 -19.67 10.43
N GLN A 155 -7.18 -18.55 10.83
CA GLN A 155 -7.46 -17.27 10.22
C GLN A 155 -6.31 -16.86 9.30
N PRO A 156 -6.58 -16.57 8.01
CA PRO A 156 -5.56 -16.05 7.12
C PRO A 156 -5.23 -14.59 7.46
N ILE A 157 -4.06 -14.13 7.00
CA ILE A 157 -3.74 -12.70 6.97
C ILE A 157 -4.03 -12.19 5.56
N ALA A 158 -4.96 -11.26 5.45
CA ALA A 158 -5.28 -10.58 4.19
C ALA A 158 -4.70 -9.17 4.19
N VAL A 159 -4.03 -8.82 3.09
CA VAL A 159 -3.53 -7.46 2.82
C VAL A 159 -4.02 -7.03 1.45
N GLY A 160 -4.33 -5.75 1.29
CA GLY A 160 -5.00 -5.26 0.09
C GLY A 160 -4.83 -3.78 -0.15
N THR A 161 -4.53 -3.45 -1.39
CA THR A 161 -4.61 -2.09 -1.93
C THR A 161 -5.76 -2.03 -2.94
N PHE A 162 -6.07 -0.84 -3.43
CA PHE A 162 -6.99 -0.68 -4.58
C PHE A 162 -6.49 -1.34 -5.88
N ALA A 163 -5.25 -1.84 -5.89
CA ALA A 163 -4.57 -2.37 -7.07
C ALA A 163 -4.34 -3.87 -7.05
N GLY A 164 -4.42 -4.50 -5.88
CA GLY A 164 -3.96 -5.86 -5.68
C GLY A 164 -4.04 -6.24 -4.21
N SER A 165 -4.07 -7.54 -3.96
CA SER A 165 -4.21 -8.12 -2.63
C SER A 165 -3.39 -9.39 -2.54
N HIS A 166 -2.98 -9.74 -1.32
CA HIS A 166 -2.38 -11.02 -0.99
C HIS A 166 -3.08 -11.66 0.20
N LEU A 167 -3.14 -12.98 0.17
CA LEU A 167 -3.67 -13.81 1.22
C LEU A 167 -2.56 -14.76 1.70
N PHE A 168 -2.21 -14.66 2.97
CA PHE A 168 -1.29 -15.57 3.65
C PHE A 168 -2.14 -16.59 4.42
N THR A 169 -2.15 -17.83 3.94
CA THR A 169 -3.07 -18.86 4.43
C THR A 169 -2.52 -19.52 5.70
N PRO A 170 -3.39 -19.96 6.61
CA PRO A 170 -2.97 -20.80 7.72
C PRO A 170 -2.46 -22.18 7.20
N PRO A 171 -1.66 -22.90 8.00
CA PRO A 171 -1.09 -22.45 9.26
C PRO A 171 0.02 -21.42 9.02
N TRP A 172 0.06 -20.40 9.86
CA TRP A 172 1.17 -19.45 9.89
C TRP A 172 1.70 -19.27 11.32
N LYS A 173 2.97 -18.92 11.41
CA LYS A 173 3.70 -18.71 12.65
C LYS A 173 4.43 -17.39 12.60
N LEU A 174 4.47 -16.70 13.72
CA LEU A 174 5.16 -15.44 13.88
C LEU A 174 5.95 -15.47 15.17
N LYS A 175 7.26 -15.26 15.08
CA LYS A 175 8.08 -14.88 16.24
C LYS A 175 8.38 -13.39 16.13
N ALA A 176 7.85 -12.63 17.06
CA ALA A 176 7.95 -11.18 17.08
C ALA A 176 8.76 -10.72 18.28
N LYS A 177 9.66 -9.79 18.04
CA LYS A 177 10.39 -9.03 19.06
C LYS A 177 10.11 -7.55 18.83
N ALA A 178 9.79 -6.83 19.89
CA ALA A 178 9.62 -5.38 19.85
C ALA A 178 10.26 -4.72 21.07
N ALA A 179 10.83 -3.53 20.89
CA ALA A 179 11.41 -2.74 21.97
C ALA A 179 11.14 -1.25 21.75
N ARG A 180 10.87 -0.53 22.83
CA ARG A 180 10.80 0.94 22.82
C ARG A 180 12.21 1.48 22.56
N ALA A 181 12.41 2.21 21.46
CA ALA A 181 13.65 2.91 21.19
C ALA A 181 13.67 4.29 21.88
N ASP A 182 12.55 5.01 21.78
CA ASP A 182 12.29 6.29 22.43
C ASP A 182 10.77 6.50 22.60
N GLU A 183 10.32 7.64 23.11
CA GLU A 183 8.91 7.96 23.35
C GLU A 183 7.97 7.70 22.15
N HIS A 184 8.46 7.83 20.92
CA HIS A 184 7.68 7.78 19.69
C HIS A 184 8.00 6.58 18.80
N THR A 185 9.13 5.91 19.04
CA THR A 185 9.65 4.85 18.16
C THR A 185 9.67 3.48 18.83
N VAL A 186 9.23 2.47 18.07
CA VAL A 186 9.34 1.05 18.40
C VAL A 186 10.21 0.36 17.36
N ASP A 187 11.30 -0.25 17.81
CA ASP A 187 12.08 -1.19 17.01
C ASP A 187 11.36 -2.55 16.98
N TYR A 188 11.34 -3.19 15.81
CA TYR A 188 10.75 -4.51 15.66
C TYR A 188 11.64 -5.47 14.85
N GLN A 189 11.48 -6.76 15.15
CA GLN A 189 12.01 -7.87 14.37
C GLN A 189 10.98 -9.01 14.37
N LEU A 190 10.61 -9.46 13.18
CA LEU A 190 9.56 -10.44 12.95
C LEU A 190 10.10 -11.56 12.06
N ASP A 191 10.02 -12.79 12.53
CA ASP A 191 10.24 -13.99 11.72
C ASP A 191 8.86 -14.59 11.42
N PHE A 192 8.43 -14.49 10.17
CA PHE A 192 7.11 -14.91 9.70
C PHE A 192 7.21 -16.13 8.78
N THR A 193 6.48 -17.17 9.15
CA THR A 193 6.36 -18.42 8.39
C THR A 193 4.91 -18.58 7.93
N PHE A 194 4.69 -18.86 6.65
CA PHE A 194 3.34 -18.89 6.09
C PHE A 194 3.24 -19.81 4.87
N HIS A 195 2.00 -20.07 4.44
CA HIS A 195 1.70 -20.71 3.17
C HIS A 195 1.04 -19.71 2.22
N ALA A 196 1.27 -19.88 0.92
CA ALA A 196 0.63 -19.07 -0.11
C ALA A 196 -0.56 -19.85 -0.69
N GLU A 197 -1.64 -19.14 -1.03
CA GLU A 197 -2.84 -19.76 -1.63
C GLU A 197 -2.51 -20.56 -2.91
N ALA A 198 -1.59 -20.06 -3.74
CA ALA A 198 -1.17 -20.73 -4.97
C ALA A 198 -0.28 -21.97 -4.73
N ALA A 199 0.27 -22.12 -3.53
CA ALA A 199 1.17 -23.21 -3.15
C ALA A 199 0.98 -23.59 -1.67
N PRO A 200 -0.19 -24.17 -1.32
CA PRO A 200 -0.59 -24.40 0.07
C PRO A 200 0.29 -25.43 0.80
N GLU A 201 1.02 -26.27 0.07
CA GLU A 201 1.94 -27.27 0.61
C GLU A 201 3.38 -26.73 0.78
N THR A 202 3.65 -25.50 0.32
CA THR A 202 4.97 -24.88 0.42
C THR A 202 5.01 -23.89 1.57
N GLU A 203 5.85 -24.18 2.56
CA GLU A 203 6.13 -23.26 3.65
C GLU A 203 7.13 -22.19 3.17
N TYR A 204 6.71 -20.94 3.23
CA TYR A 204 7.53 -19.76 2.96
C TYR A 204 7.97 -19.12 4.27
N PHE A 205 9.07 -18.37 4.19
CA PHE A 205 9.66 -17.69 5.33
C PHE A 205 10.10 -16.28 4.93
N MET A 206 9.84 -15.33 5.82
CA MET A 206 10.11 -13.91 5.63
C MET A 206 10.57 -13.29 6.94
N LYS A 207 11.65 -12.52 6.91
CA LYS A 207 12.08 -11.68 8.04
C LYS A 207 11.71 -10.24 7.74
N LEU A 208 11.06 -9.59 8.70
CA LEU A 208 10.76 -8.17 8.67
C LEU A 208 11.46 -7.52 9.85
N ARG A 209 12.22 -6.46 9.62
CA ARG A 209 12.83 -5.66 10.69
C ARG A 209 12.75 -4.17 10.41
N GLY A 210 12.91 -3.37 11.44
CA GLY A 210 13.04 -1.93 11.30
C GLY A 210 12.32 -1.19 12.41
N GLN A 211 11.73 -0.05 12.07
CA GLN A 211 11.23 0.90 13.04
C GLN A 211 9.83 1.38 12.67
N TRP A 212 8.97 1.47 13.67
CA TRP A 212 7.67 2.13 13.58
C TRP A 212 7.73 3.40 14.42
N THR A 213 7.36 4.55 13.87
CA THR A 213 7.42 5.84 14.58
C THR A 213 6.12 6.62 14.44
N LYS A 214 5.68 7.23 15.54
CA LYS A 214 4.61 8.24 15.58
C LYS A 214 5.13 9.55 16.15
N ASP A 215 5.64 10.42 15.29
CA ASP A 215 5.99 11.78 15.67
C ASP A 215 4.73 12.57 16.02
N ALA A 216 4.85 13.50 16.98
CA ALA A 216 3.78 14.45 17.29
C ALA A 216 3.43 15.35 16.08
N GLN A 217 4.41 15.61 15.22
CA GLN A 217 4.25 16.36 13.97
C GLN A 217 4.82 15.53 12.82
N PRO A 218 3.96 14.92 11.98
CA PRO A 218 4.41 14.19 10.80
C PRO A 218 5.20 15.11 9.87
N ALA A 219 6.23 14.56 9.21
CA ALA A 219 6.92 15.28 8.15
C ALA A 219 5.93 15.64 7.03
N THR A 220 5.96 16.88 6.58
CA THR A 220 5.09 17.34 5.49
C THR A 220 5.84 17.40 4.18
N ILE A 221 5.20 16.97 3.09
CA ILE A 221 5.69 17.23 1.74
C ILE A 221 5.27 18.65 1.38
N ALA A 222 6.21 19.61 1.38
CA ALA A 222 5.92 21.02 1.16
C ALA A 222 5.43 21.29 -0.27
N ASP A 223 4.53 22.27 -0.44
CA ASP A 223 3.92 22.60 -1.75
C ASP A 223 4.93 23.12 -2.77
N ASP A 224 6.03 23.73 -2.32
CA ASP A 224 7.14 24.22 -3.14
C ASP A 224 8.15 23.12 -3.52
N THR A 225 7.98 21.89 -3.01
CA THR A 225 8.80 20.74 -3.38
C THR A 225 8.76 20.55 -4.90
N SER A 226 9.90 20.72 -5.55
CA SER A 226 10.03 20.54 -6.99
C SER A 226 9.90 19.07 -7.39
N VAL A 227 9.07 18.81 -8.41
CA VAL A 227 8.95 17.53 -9.09
C VAL A 227 9.57 17.57 -10.49
N GLU A 228 10.41 18.57 -10.78
CA GLU A 228 11.15 18.61 -12.04
C GLU A 228 12.16 17.46 -12.12
N GLY A 229 12.18 16.78 -13.27
CA GLY A 229 12.98 15.57 -13.47
C GLY A 229 12.38 14.29 -12.86
N TRP A 230 11.20 14.38 -12.23
CA TRP A 230 10.46 13.19 -11.79
C TRP A 230 9.56 12.67 -12.90
N THR A 231 9.35 11.37 -12.93
CA THR A 231 8.32 10.75 -13.76
C THR A 231 6.99 10.82 -13.04
N MET A 232 5.92 11.23 -13.73
CA MET A 232 4.62 11.47 -13.12
C MET A 232 3.54 10.60 -13.75
N HIS A 233 2.79 9.91 -12.88
CA HIS A 233 1.63 9.12 -13.25
C HIS A 233 0.41 9.60 -12.46
N TYR A 234 -0.71 9.79 -13.16
CA TYR A 234 -2.01 9.90 -12.51
C TYR A 234 -2.53 8.50 -12.18
N VAL A 235 -2.95 8.30 -10.94
CA VAL A 235 -3.37 7.04 -10.35
C VAL A 235 -4.83 7.18 -9.90
N GLY A 236 -5.69 6.30 -10.41
CA GLY A 236 -7.12 6.29 -10.08
C GLY A 236 -7.97 5.80 -11.24
N GLY A 237 -9.29 5.85 -11.07
CA GLY A 237 -10.24 5.60 -12.13
C GLY A 237 -10.21 6.73 -13.16
N ASN A 238 -9.95 6.38 -14.42
CA ASN A 238 -10.03 7.28 -15.56
C ASN A 238 -11.31 6.95 -16.34
N PRO A 239 -12.34 7.81 -16.29
CA PRO A 239 -13.53 7.61 -17.09
C PRO A 239 -13.16 7.81 -18.57
N ARG A 240 -13.40 6.77 -19.37
CA ARG A 240 -13.25 6.82 -20.82
C ARG A 240 -14.63 6.68 -21.45
N ALA A 241 -15.04 7.73 -22.16
CA ALA A 241 -16.30 7.74 -22.89
C ALA A 241 -16.17 6.91 -24.18
N PHE A 242 -17.17 6.07 -24.40
CA PHE A 242 -17.42 5.31 -25.63
C PHE A 242 -18.84 5.63 -26.11
N GLU A 243 -19.17 5.30 -27.35
CA GLU A 243 -20.52 5.52 -27.92
C GLU A 243 -21.64 4.88 -27.08
N SER A 244 -21.34 3.83 -26.32
CA SER A 244 -22.30 3.07 -25.49
C SER A 244 -22.24 3.35 -23.98
N GLY A 245 -21.38 4.26 -23.51
CA GLY A 245 -21.27 4.59 -22.08
C GLY A 245 -19.87 5.01 -21.61
N VAL A 246 -19.67 5.06 -20.31
CA VAL A 246 -18.38 5.40 -19.68
C VAL A 246 -17.78 4.15 -19.04
N ILE A 247 -16.58 3.75 -19.48
CA ILE A 247 -15.79 2.72 -18.81
C ILE A 247 -14.82 3.40 -17.84
N LEU A 248 -14.82 2.99 -16.58
CA LEU A 248 -13.84 3.46 -15.60
C LEU A 248 -12.60 2.56 -15.68
N GLU A 249 -11.56 3.01 -16.38
CA GLU A 249 -10.28 2.31 -16.45
C GLU A 249 -9.42 2.69 -15.24
N TYR A 250 -9.12 1.73 -14.36
CA TYR A 250 -8.20 1.97 -13.25
C TYR A 250 -6.76 1.69 -13.69
N GLY A 251 -5.91 2.73 -13.75
CA GLY A 251 -4.55 2.60 -14.27
C GLY A 251 -3.61 3.73 -13.82
N ALA A 252 -2.33 3.59 -14.17
CA ALA A 252 -1.40 4.71 -14.16
C ALA A 252 -1.35 5.29 -15.58
N GLN A 253 -1.65 6.57 -15.71
CA GLN A 253 -1.50 7.29 -16.97
C GLN A 253 -0.35 8.29 -16.82
N ARG A 254 0.67 8.14 -17.68
CA ARG A 254 1.79 9.09 -17.70
C ARG A 254 1.24 10.48 -18.06
N ARG A 255 1.45 11.44 -17.17
CA ARG A 255 1.16 12.85 -17.44
C ARG A 255 2.44 13.50 -17.95
N GLN A 256 2.35 14.17 -19.09
CA GLN A 256 3.46 14.96 -19.63
C GLN A 256 3.18 16.45 -19.41
N GLY A 257 4.15 17.14 -18.78
CA GLY A 257 4.23 18.60 -18.73
C GLY A 257 3.29 19.31 -17.73
N GLY A 258 3.62 20.58 -17.47
CA GLY A 258 2.76 21.55 -16.77
C GLY A 258 2.92 21.63 -15.26
N LEU A 259 2.99 20.50 -14.55
CA LEU A 259 3.04 20.48 -13.08
C LEU A 259 4.48 20.31 -12.59
N LYS A 260 5.01 21.35 -11.94
CA LYS A 260 6.42 21.43 -11.51
C LYS A 260 6.62 21.28 -10.00
N THR A 261 5.55 21.39 -9.21
CA THR A 261 5.63 21.32 -7.75
C THR A 261 4.54 20.42 -7.17
N VAL A 262 4.74 19.97 -5.94
CA VAL A 262 3.73 19.23 -5.17
C VAL A 262 2.45 20.03 -4.99
N GLY A 263 2.54 21.34 -4.75
CA GLY A 263 1.36 22.21 -4.64
C GLY A 263 0.54 22.26 -5.93
N ALA A 264 1.22 22.28 -7.09
CA ALA A 264 0.54 22.20 -8.38
C ALA A 264 -0.17 20.85 -8.59
N LEU A 265 0.43 19.74 -8.14
CA LEU A 265 -0.21 18.42 -8.15
C LEU A 265 -1.45 18.37 -7.27
N ARG A 266 -1.37 18.90 -6.05
CA ARG A 266 -2.51 18.98 -5.13
C ARG A 266 -3.65 19.86 -5.69
N ALA A 267 -3.31 20.98 -6.32
CA ALA A 267 -4.29 21.83 -7.00
C ALA A 267 -4.98 21.07 -8.16
N ALA A 268 -4.21 20.35 -8.98
CA ALA A 268 -4.77 19.55 -10.07
C ALA A 268 -5.67 18.40 -9.57
N ALA A 269 -5.28 17.73 -8.47
CA ALA A 269 -6.10 16.66 -7.86
C ALA A 269 -7.45 17.19 -7.35
N ARG A 270 -7.44 18.39 -6.74
CA ARG A 270 -8.67 19.06 -6.26
C ARG A 270 -9.61 19.41 -7.41
N ALA A 271 -9.08 20.05 -8.45
CA ALA A 271 -9.86 20.42 -9.64
C ALA A 271 -10.52 19.21 -10.32
N GLU A 272 -9.79 18.08 -10.43
CA GLU A 272 -10.35 16.84 -10.99
C GLU A 272 -11.43 16.23 -10.07
N SER A 273 -11.22 16.25 -8.76
CA SER A 273 -12.21 15.75 -7.79
C SER A 273 -13.50 16.57 -7.83
N GLU A 274 -13.39 17.90 -7.93
CA GLU A 274 -14.53 18.81 -8.09
C GLU A 274 -15.30 18.55 -9.38
N LYS A 275 -14.58 18.34 -10.50
CA LYS A 275 -15.20 17.99 -11.79
C LYS A 275 -15.99 16.69 -11.71
N LEU A 276 -15.44 15.65 -11.06
CA LEU A 276 -16.11 14.37 -10.87
C LEU A 276 -17.31 14.44 -9.93
N ALA A 277 -17.33 15.40 -8.99
CA ALA A 277 -18.44 15.61 -8.06
C ALA A 277 -19.64 16.34 -8.70
N GLN A 278 -19.49 16.94 -9.89
CA GLN A 278 -20.59 17.60 -10.59
C GLN A 278 -21.60 16.59 -11.15
N PRO A 279 -22.92 16.87 -11.10
CA PRO A 279 -23.94 16.02 -11.71
C PRO A 279 -23.69 15.81 -13.21
N PRO A 280 -24.04 14.65 -13.80
CA PRO A 280 -23.79 14.34 -15.21
C PRO A 280 -24.31 15.40 -16.20
N ALA A 281 -25.41 16.08 -15.84
CA ALA A 281 -26.03 17.14 -16.65
C ALA A 281 -25.15 18.40 -16.83
N GLN A 282 -24.13 18.60 -15.98
CA GLN A 282 -23.21 19.73 -16.04
C GLN A 282 -21.86 19.37 -16.67
N GLN A 283 -21.63 18.09 -16.98
CA GLN A 283 -20.37 17.61 -17.57
C GLN A 283 -20.40 17.57 -19.12
N ALA A 284 -21.53 17.85 -19.75
CA ALA A 284 -21.64 17.89 -21.20
C ALA A 284 -21.00 19.18 -21.79
N PRO A 285 -20.17 19.09 -22.84
CA PRO A 285 -19.76 20.28 -23.56
C PRO A 285 -20.99 20.97 -24.11
N ALA A 286 -21.07 22.30 -23.96
CA ALA A 286 -22.16 23.10 -24.51
C ALA A 286 -22.36 22.70 -25.98
N ALA A 287 -23.53 22.12 -26.29
CA ALA A 287 -23.87 21.71 -27.63
C ALA A 287 -23.68 22.93 -28.54
N ALA A 288 -22.76 22.82 -29.50
CA ALA A 288 -22.51 23.87 -30.46
C ALA A 288 -23.83 24.22 -31.14
N SER A 289 -24.28 25.46 -30.96
CA SER A 289 -25.49 25.94 -31.60
C SER A 289 -25.33 25.77 -33.12
N PRO A 290 -26.34 25.21 -33.82
CA PRO A 290 -26.28 25.16 -35.27
C PRO A 290 -26.17 26.60 -35.80
N LYS A 291 -25.12 26.86 -36.58
CA LYS A 291 -25.02 28.11 -37.34
C LYS A 291 -26.21 28.19 -38.32
N PRO A 292 -26.89 29.34 -38.41
CA PRO A 292 -27.98 29.56 -39.35
C PRO A 292 -27.51 29.50 -40.82
#